data_AF-A0A1G2ERR3-F1
#
_entry.id   AF-A0A1G2ERR3-F1
#
_cell.length_a   1.000
_cell.length_b   1.000
_cell.length_c   1.000
_cell.angle_alpha   90.00
_cell.angle_beta   90.00
_cell.angle_gamma   90.00
#
_symmetry.space_group_name_H-M   'P 1'
#
loop_
_entity.id
_entity.type
_entity.pdbx_description
1 polymer ?
#
loop_
_entity_poly.entity_id
_entity_poly.type
_entity_poly.pdbx_seq_one_letter_code
_entity_poly.pdbx_strand_id
1 'polypeptide(L)'
;MRRIILIASLILLIIIGIGVSIYVYNSGKCSIKVSSSGNLPLTIKISDKNEWARYTKALATCNNGTYKVYDLAGLRDNKAIEVKKITFVFTNDQTDLISFRNSNTNEVYFRWKIELNSAAKTAQVYLHVPNQEREKLEKYTFSAIHAISLMLFNIDNTSIKNTNLVNYSSFQQLGLEYEKK
;
A
#
# COMPACT_ATOMS: atom_id res chain seq x y z
N MET A 1 36.61 11.28 41.59
CA MET A 1 36.11 10.10 40.83
C MET A 1 34.58 10.01 40.78
N ARG A 2 33.83 10.02 41.90
CA ARG A 2 32.35 9.90 41.90
C ARG A 2 31.59 10.83 40.93
N ARG A 3 31.98 12.10 40.83
CA ARG A 3 31.36 13.08 39.92
C ARG A 3 31.59 12.78 38.44
N ILE A 4 32.76 12.24 38.09
CA ILE A 4 33.12 11.89 36.71
C ILE A 4 32.30 10.67 36.26
N ILE A 5 32.13 9.69 37.16
CA ILE A 5 31.30 8.50 36.91
C ILE A 5 29.83 8.91 36.71
N LEU A 6 29.29 9.82 37.53
CA LEU A 6 27.91 10.32 37.37
C LEU A 6 27.68 11.02 36.02
N ILE A 7 28.63 11.85 35.58
CA ILE A 7 28.54 12.54 34.28
C ILE A 7 28.62 11.52 33.14
N ALA A 8 29.52 10.54 33.22
CA ALA A 8 29.64 9.49 32.22
C ALA A 8 28.36 8.63 32.13
N SER A 9 27.75 8.27 33.27
CA SER A 9 26.48 7.54 33.31
C SER A 9 25.31 8.35 32.74
N LEU A 10 25.27 9.67 33.00
CA LEU A 10 24.25 10.57 32.45
C LEU A 10 24.34 10.65 30.92
N ILE A 11 25.56 10.80 30.39
CA ILE A 11 25.81 10.83 28.94
C ILE A 11 25.40 9.50 28.29
N LEU A 12 25.74 8.37 28.92
CA LEU A 12 25.35 7.05 28.42
C LEU A 12 23.82 6.89 28.38
N LEU A 13 23.10 7.33 29.43
CA LEU A 13 21.64 7.31 29.46
C LEU A 13 21.01 8.18 28.37
N ILE A 14 21.57 9.35 28.09
CA ILE A 14 21.12 10.22 27.00
C ILE A 14 21.31 9.53 25.65
N ILE A 15 22.46 8.90 25.41
CA ILE A 15 22.74 8.18 24.16
C ILE A 15 21.77 7.00 23.98
N ILE A 16 21.52 6.23 25.03
CA ILE A 16 20.55 5.12 25.01
C ILE A 16 19.14 5.67 24.74
N GLY A 17 18.75 6.76 25.42
CA GLY A 17 17.45 7.40 25.23
C GLY A 17 17.24 7.89 23.79
N ILE A 18 18.26 8.51 23.18
CA ILE A 18 18.24 8.93 21.78
C ILE A 18 18.15 7.71 20.86
N GLY A 19 18.96 6.67 21.09
CA GLY A 19 18.95 5.45 20.30
C GLY A 19 17.60 4.72 20.33
N VAL A 20 17.01 4.57 21.51
CA VAL A 20 15.67 4.00 21.70
C VAL A 20 14.62 4.87 21.01
N SER A 21 14.71 6.20 21.14
CA SER A 21 13.76 7.13 20.50
C SER A 21 13.81 7.03 18.97
N ILE A 22 15.01 6.96 18.37
CA ILE A 22 15.19 6.79 16.92
C ILE A 22 14.68 5.42 16.47
N TYR A 23 14.97 4.36 17.23
CA TYR A 23 14.52 3.00 16.92
C TYR A 23 12.99 2.89 16.99
N VAL A 24 12.35 3.43 18.02
CA VAL A 24 10.88 3.48 18.16
C VAL A 24 10.26 4.33 17.05
N TYR A 25 10.87 5.47 16.71
CA TYR A 25 10.40 6.37 15.65
C TYR A 25 10.44 5.71 14.27
N ASN A 26 11.43 4.85 13.97
CA ASN A 26 11.56 4.18 12.68
C ASN A 26 10.84 2.82 12.60
N SER A 27 10.68 2.09 13.71
CA SER A 27 9.96 0.80 13.77
C SER A 27 8.42 0.94 13.80
N GLY A 28 7.93 2.18 13.93
CA GLY A 28 6.51 2.54 13.99
C GLY A 28 5.93 3.19 12.73
N LYS A 29 6.66 3.29 11.61
CA LYS A 29 6.12 3.97 10.41
C LYS A 29 5.36 2.99 9.52
N CYS A 30 4.08 3.27 9.29
CA CYS A 30 3.34 2.56 8.28
C CYS A 30 3.98 2.76 6.90
N SER A 31 3.94 1.74 6.05
CA SER A 31 4.47 1.84 4.69
C SER A 31 3.57 1.17 3.67
N ILE A 32 3.40 1.82 2.53
CA ILE A 32 2.71 1.28 1.36
C ILE A 32 3.73 1.27 0.22
N LYS A 33 4.05 0.07 -0.28
CA LYS A 33 5.08 -0.17 -1.29
C LYS A 33 4.48 -0.78 -2.55
N VAL A 34 5.29 -0.76 -3.60
CA VAL A 34 5.02 -1.36 -4.90
C VAL A 34 6.13 -2.34 -5.25
N SER A 35 5.77 -3.47 -5.84
CA SER A 35 6.69 -4.47 -6.36
C SER A 35 6.11 -5.13 -7.61
N SER A 36 6.97 -5.57 -8.52
CA SER A 36 6.58 -6.33 -9.71
C SER A 36 7.17 -7.73 -9.66
N SER A 37 6.41 -8.74 -10.06
CA SER A 37 6.91 -10.12 -10.14
C SER A 37 7.97 -10.26 -11.24
N GLY A 38 8.88 -11.22 -11.08
CA GLY A 38 9.99 -11.43 -12.02
C GLY A 38 9.52 -11.77 -13.43
N ASN A 39 8.44 -12.53 -13.54
CA ASN A 39 7.83 -12.99 -14.79
C ASN A 39 6.93 -11.94 -15.49
N LEU A 40 6.66 -10.80 -14.87
CA LEU A 40 5.94 -9.69 -15.52
C LEU A 40 6.86 -9.05 -16.58
N PRO A 41 6.44 -8.85 -17.84
CA PRO A 41 7.29 -8.31 -18.92
C PRO A 41 7.50 -6.79 -18.83
N LEU A 42 7.11 -6.20 -17.71
CA LEU A 42 7.30 -4.81 -17.36
C LEU A 42 7.57 -4.71 -15.86
N THR A 43 8.20 -3.61 -15.46
CA THR A 43 8.45 -3.26 -14.07
C THR A 43 7.65 -2.02 -13.74
N ILE A 44 6.72 -2.15 -12.81
CA ILE A 44 6.03 -1.03 -12.18
C ILE A 44 6.84 -0.59 -10.96
N LYS A 45 7.11 0.71 -10.86
CA LYS A 45 7.87 1.33 -9.75
C LYS A 45 7.30 2.69 -9.36
N ILE A 46 7.70 3.16 -8.18
CA ILE A 46 7.36 4.51 -7.70
C ILE A 46 8.35 5.49 -8.35
N SER A 47 7.85 6.33 -9.25
CA SER A 47 8.61 7.38 -9.93
C SER A 47 8.64 8.68 -9.13
N ASP A 48 7.51 9.05 -8.52
CA ASP A 48 7.39 10.19 -7.62
C ASP A 48 6.91 9.74 -6.24
N LYS A 49 7.85 9.74 -5.27
CA LYS A 49 7.58 9.34 -3.89
C LYS A 49 6.60 10.28 -3.18
N ASN A 50 6.59 11.56 -3.54
CA ASN A 50 5.73 12.56 -2.90
C ASN A 50 4.30 12.42 -3.40
N GLU A 51 4.09 12.22 -4.70
CA GLU A 51 2.77 11.93 -5.25
C GLU A 51 2.21 10.60 -4.74
N TRP A 52 3.03 9.54 -4.75
CA TRP A 52 2.63 8.25 -4.18
C TRP A 52 2.26 8.36 -2.70
N ALA A 53 3.05 9.10 -1.91
CA ALA A 53 2.75 9.36 -0.51
C ALA A 53 1.47 10.19 -0.34
N ARG A 54 1.21 11.17 -1.21
CA ARG A 54 -0.01 11.98 -1.16
C ARG A 54 -1.25 11.13 -1.44
N TYR A 55 -1.21 10.32 -2.49
CA TYR A 55 -2.28 9.39 -2.84
C TYR A 55 -2.56 8.39 -1.71
N THR A 56 -1.53 7.73 -1.21
CA THR A 56 -1.70 6.69 -0.18
C THR A 56 -2.15 7.27 1.17
N LYS A 57 -1.70 8.47 1.56
CA LYS A 57 -2.19 9.17 2.77
C LYS A 57 -3.64 9.63 2.65
N ALA A 58 -4.08 9.97 1.44
CA ALA A 58 -5.46 10.32 1.16
C ALA A 58 -6.40 9.11 1.31
N LEU A 59 -5.92 7.89 1.07
CA LEU A 59 -6.71 6.67 1.23
C LEU A 59 -6.61 6.07 2.64
N ALA A 60 -5.45 6.12 3.28
CA ALA A 60 -5.22 5.40 4.52
C ALA A 60 -4.57 6.28 5.59
N THR A 61 -5.24 6.39 6.73
CA THR A 61 -4.65 7.02 7.91
C THR A 61 -3.82 6.00 8.68
N CYS A 62 -2.53 6.30 8.85
CA CYS A 62 -1.63 5.54 9.72
C CYS A 62 -1.86 5.98 11.17
N ASN A 63 -2.51 5.15 11.97
CA ASN A 63 -2.79 5.41 13.38
C ASN A 63 -1.96 4.47 14.25
N ASN A 64 -1.23 5.03 15.23
CA ASN A 64 -0.36 4.26 16.14
C ASN A 64 0.60 3.31 15.41
N GLY A 65 1.06 3.70 14.22
CA GLY A 65 1.98 2.91 13.40
C GLY A 65 1.37 1.71 12.68
N THR A 66 0.05 1.67 12.54
CA THR A 66 -0.68 0.67 11.74
C THR A 66 -1.75 1.29 10.84
N TYR A 67 -2.06 0.60 9.75
CA TYR A 67 -3.27 0.77 8.95
C TYR A 67 -4.30 -0.27 9.39
N LYS A 68 -5.56 0.13 9.44
CA LYS A 68 -6.68 -0.81 9.48
C LYS A 68 -7.03 -1.22 8.06
N VAL A 69 -6.95 -2.53 7.78
CA VAL A 69 -7.29 -3.08 6.48
C VAL A 69 -8.35 -4.16 6.59
N TYR A 70 -9.10 -4.35 5.52
CA TYR A 70 -10.15 -5.35 5.41
C TYR A 70 -9.83 -6.27 4.23
N ASP A 71 -9.90 -7.58 4.46
CA ASP A 71 -10.04 -8.54 3.37
C ASP A 71 -11.53 -8.73 3.03
N LEU A 72 -11.83 -9.55 2.02
CA LEU A 72 -13.20 -9.77 1.58
C LEU A 72 -14.09 -10.43 2.65
N ALA A 73 -13.52 -11.26 3.52
CA ALA A 73 -14.23 -11.83 4.66
C ALA A 73 -14.44 -10.78 5.76
N GLY A 74 -13.39 -10.02 6.08
CA GLY A 74 -13.42 -8.93 7.06
C GLY A 74 -14.37 -7.79 6.69
N LEU A 75 -14.61 -7.53 5.41
CA LEU A 75 -15.66 -6.61 4.96
C LEU A 75 -17.07 -7.11 5.33
N ARG A 76 -17.32 -8.42 5.28
CA ARG A 76 -18.63 -9.00 5.67
C ARG A 76 -18.82 -9.02 7.18
N ASP A 77 -17.76 -9.38 7.89
CA ASP A 77 -17.77 -9.52 9.35
C ASP A 77 -17.49 -8.20 10.09
N ASN A 78 -17.24 -7.12 9.35
CA ASN A 78 -16.78 -5.83 9.84
C ASN A 78 -15.54 -5.94 10.76
N LYS A 79 -14.60 -6.83 10.42
CA LYS A 79 -13.38 -7.10 11.18
C LYS A 79 -12.18 -6.53 10.44
N ALA A 80 -11.69 -5.39 10.93
CA ALA A 80 -10.43 -4.82 10.48
C ALA A 80 -9.23 -5.59 11.05
N ILE A 81 -8.19 -5.73 10.24
CA ILE A 81 -6.89 -6.27 10.63
C ILE A 81 -5.87 -5.13 10.62
N GLU A 82 -5.03 -5.06 11.66
CA GLU A 82 -4.00 -4.02 11.76
C GLU A 82 -2.70 -4.47 11.11
N VAL A 83 -2.25 -3.70 10.11
CA VAL A 83 -1.01 -3.98 9.37
C VAL A 83 -0.07 -2.79 9.41
N LYS A 84 1.24 -3.03 9.48
CA LYS A 84 2.27 -1.99 9.39
C LYS A 84 2.69 -1.73 7.95
N LYS A 85 2.64 -2.75 7.10
CA LYS A 85 3.14 -2.69 5.73
C LYS A 85 2.16 -3.28 4.75
N ILE A 86 1.90 -2.54 3.68
CA ILE A 86 1.08 -2.97 2.55
C ILE A 86 1.97 -2.98 1.31
N THR A 87 1.91 -4.02 0.49
CA THR A 87 2.65 -4.08 -0.77
C THR A 87 1.71 -4.42 -1.91
N PHE A 88 1.61 -3.52 -2.90
CA PHE A 88 0.98 -3.78 -4.18
C PHE A 88 1.95 -4.60 -5.04
N VAL A 89 1.58 -5.85 -5.32
CA VAL A 89 2.36 -6.82 -6.09
C VAL A 89 1.73 -6.95 -7.48
N PHE A 90 2.39 -6.39 -8.49
CA PHE A 90 1.97 -6.51 -9.87
C PHE A 90 2.49 -7.83 -10.46
N THR A 91 1.61 -8.63 -11.04
CA THR A 91 1.95 -9.96 -11.53
C THR A 91 1.22 -10.32 -12.83
N ASN A 92 1.79 -11.27 -13.58
CA ASN A 92 1.09 -11.94 -14.68
C ASN A 92 0.47 -13.29 -14.25
N ASP A 93 0.68 -13.71 -13.00
CA ASP A 93 0.03 -14.88 -12.43
C ASP A 93 -1.48 -14.64 -12.38
N GLN A 94 -2.25 -15.70 -12.60
CA GLN A 94 -3.71 -15.70 -12.54
C GLN A 94 -4.26 -16.60 -11.43
N THR A 95 -3.38 -17.26 -10.68
CA THR A 95 -3.73 -18.23 -9.64
C THR A 95 -4.45 -17.54 -8.47
N ASP A 96 -5.61 -18.08 -8.11
CA ASP A 96 -6.45 -17.63 -6.99
C ASP A 96 -6.84 -16.14 -7.00
N LEU A 97 -6.91 -15.53 -8.19
CA LEU A 97 -7.31 -14.13 -8.34
C LEU A 97 -8.82 -13.98 -8.60
N ILE A 98 -9.42 -13.02 -7.90
CA ILE A 98 -10.82 -12.66 -8.03
C ILE A 98 -10.96 -11.64 -9.16
N SER A 99 -11.97 -11.80 -10.00
CA SER A 99 -12.21 -10.93 -11.15
C SER A 99 -13.16 -9.79 -10.79
N PHE A 100 -12.76 -8.55 -11.08
CA PHE A 100 -13.67 -7.41 -11.17
C PHE A 100 -14.22 -7.36 -12.61
N ARG A 101 -15.54 -7.44 -12.74
CA ARG A 101 -16.21 -7.59 -14.04
C ARG A 101 -17.22 -6.50 -14.29
N ASN A 102 -17.42 -6.16 -15.56
CA ASN A 102 -18.60 -5.40 -15.98
C ASN A 102 -19.85 -6.28 -15.76
N SER A 103 -20.85 -5.75 -15.06
CA SER A 103 -22.10 -6.46 -14.76
C SER A 103 -22.96 -6.76 -16.00
N ASN A 104 -22.81 -5.96 -17.06
CA ASN A 104 -23.64 -6.02 -18.27
C ASN A 104 -22.97 -6.84 -19.38
N THR A 105 -21.66 -6.69 -19.60
CA THR A 105 -20.92 -7.37 -20.68
C THR A 105 -20.17 -8.61 -20.20
N ASN A 106 -20.10 -8.86 -18.89
CA ASN A 106 -19.30 -9.91 -18.25
C ASN A 106 -17.78 -9.84 -18.54
N GLU A 107 -17.32 -8.73 -19.12
CA GLU A 107 -15.91 -8.45 -19.39
C GLU A 107 -15.13 -8.34 -18.07
N VAL A 108 -13.96 -8.99 -18.00
CA VAL A 108 -13.04 -8.88 -16.86
C VAL A 108 -12.19 -7.63 -17.04
N TYR A 109 -12.35 -6.65 -16.14
CA TYR A 109 -11.52 -5.45 -16.15
C TYR A 109 -10.17 -5.68 -15.49
N PHE A 110 -10.13 -6.36 -14.35
CA PHE A 110 -8.88 -6.72 -13.67
C PHE A 110 -9.10 -7.92 -12.74
N ARG A 111 -8.00 -8.58 -12.36
CA ARG A 111 -8.00 -9.66 -11.36
C ARG A 111 -7.08 -9.33 -10.20
N TRP A 112 -7.48 -9.70 -8.98
CA TRP A 112 -6.73 -9.36 -7.79
C TRP A 112 -6.99 -10.31 -6.62
N LYS A 113 -6.13 -10.27 -5.60
CA LYS A 113 -6.38 -10.86 -4.27
C LYS A 113 -5.66 -10.06 -3.19
N ILE A 114 -6.14 -10.18 -1.96
CA ILE A 114 -5.44 -9.67 -0.77
C ILE A 114 -4.99 -10.89 0.04
N GLU A 115 -3.71 -10.92 0.38
CA GLU A 115 -3.16 -11.87 1.35
C GLU A 115 -2.73 -11.10 2.60
N LEU A 116 -3.26 -11.53 3.74
CA LEU A 116 -2.96 -10.93 5.04
C LEU A 116 -2.09 -11.89 5.85
N ASN A 117 -1.03 -11.34 6.42
CA ASN A 117 -0.21 -12.04 7.40
C ASN A 117 -0.28 -11.27 8.72
N SER A 118 -1.17 -11.70 9.60
CA SER A 118 -1.39 -11.05 10.91
C SER A 118 -0.16 -11.15 11.82
N ALA A 119 0.61 -12.24 11.74
CA ALA A 119 1.84 -12.41 12.54
C ALA A 119 2.92 -11.41 12.12
N ALA A 120 3.13 -11.23 10.82
CA ALA A 120 4.07 -10.27 10.27
C ALA A 120 3.51 -8.82 10.22
N LYS A 121 2.22 -8.64 10.51
CA LYS A 121 1.48 -7.37 10.34
C LYS A 121 1.65 -6.80 8.93
N THR A 122 1.50 -7.64 7.91
CA THR A 122 1.63 -7.23 6.50
C THR A 122 0.42 -7.60 5.67
N ALA A 123 0.12 -6.77 4.67
CA ALA A 123 -0.82 -7.10 3.60
C ALA A 123 -0.08 -7.09 2.26
N GLN A 124 -0.38 -8.07 1.41
CA GLN A 124 0.03 -8.10 0.01
C GLN A 124 -1.22 -8.04 -0.85
N VAL A 125 -1.28 -7.04 -1.72
CA VAL A 125 -2.35 -6.88 -2.69
C VAL A 125 -1.79 -7.32 -4.03
N TYR A 126 -2.21 -8.46 -4.53
CA TYR A 126 -1.78 -8.96 -5.83
C TYR A 126 -2.71 -8.42 -6.90
N LEU A 127 -2.14 -7.82 -7.94
CA LEU A 127 -2.88 -7.30 -9.09
C LEU A 127 -2.36 -7.94 -10.36
N HIS A 128 -3.26 -8.57 -11.09
CA HIS A 128 -2.98 -9.06 -12.43
C HIS A 128 -2.90 -7.89 -13.41
N VAL A 129 -1.80 -7.80 -14.14
CA VAL A 129 -1.61 -6.79 -15.18
C VAL A 129 -1.81 -7.44 -16.55
N PRO A 130 -2.81 -7.01 -17.35
CA PRO A 130 -3.01 -7.53 -18.70
C PRO A 130 -1.87 -7.14 -19.64
N ASN A 131 -1.64 -7.95 -20.69
CA ASN A 131 -0.52 -7.76 -21.60
C ASN A 131 -0.56 -6.40 -22.37
N GLN A 132 0.65 -5.85 -22.50
CA GLN A 132 1.19 -4.61 -23.09
C GLN A 132 0.38 -3.73 -24.09
N GLU A 133 -0.79 -3.22 -23.71
CA GLU A 133 -1.30 -1.96 -24.29
C GLU A 133 -1.26 -0.85 -23.23
N ARG A 134 -0.55 0.26 -23.51
CA ARG A 134 -0.38 1.39 -22.56
C ARG A 134 -1.71 1.90 -22.02
N GLU A 135 -2.66 2.14 -22.91
CA GLU A 135 -3.98 2.68 -22.54
C GLU A 135 -4.76 1.72 -21.64
N LYS A 136 -4.75 0.42 -21.96
CA LYS A 136 -5.39 -0.62 -21.13
C LYS A 136 -4.67 -0.78 -19.79
N LEU A 137 -3.34 -0.69 -19.78
CA LEU A 137 -2.55 -0.79 -18.55
C LEU A 137 -2.84 0.40 -17.64
N GLU A 138 -2.82 1.63 -18.15
CA GLU A 138 -3.15 2.82 -17.37
C GLU A 138 -4.61 2.76 -16.90
N LYS A 139 -5.57 2.52 -17.80
CA LYS A 139 -7.01 2.49 -17.48
C LYS A 139 -7.37 1.42 -16.45
N TYR A 140 -6.95 0.17 -16.66
CA TYR A 140 -7.38 -0.94 -15.81
C TYR A 140 -6.53 -1.05 -14.54
N THR A 141 -5.23 -0.79 -14.60
CA THR A 141 -4.36 -0.91 -13.42
C THR A 141 -4.58 0.24 -12.44
N PHE A 142 -4.72 1.48 -12.93
CA PHE A 142 -5.10 2.61 -12.06
C PHE A 142 -6.44 2.35 -11.37
N SER A 143 -7.48 2.03 -12.16
CA SER A 143 -8.82 1.78 -11.63
C SER A 143 -8.82 0.61 -10.64
N ALA A 144 -8.00 -0.43 -10.90
CA ALA A 144 -7.83 -1.55 -9.99
C ALA A 144 -7.18 -1.11 -8.67
N ILE A 145 -6.05 -0.42 -8.71
CA ILE A 145 -5.38 0.07 -7.49
C ILE A 145 -6.34 0.93 -6.67
N HIS A 146 -7.06 1.84 -7.33
CA HIS A 146 -8.01 2.70 -6.66
C HIS A 146 -9.16 1.91 -6.04
N ALA A 147 -9.89 1.12 -6.83
CA ALA A 147 -11.01 0.32 -6.34
C ALA A 147 -10.61 -0.64 -5.21
N ILE A 148 -9.48 -1.33 -5.36
CA ILE A 148 -8.97 -2.24 -4.33
C ILE A 148 -8.57 -1.46 -3.08
N SER A 149 -7.97 -0.27 -3.21
CA SER A 149 -7.64 0.55 -2.04
C SER A 149 -8.90 0.98 -1.28
N LEU A 150 -9.96 1.38 -1.99
CA LEU A 150 -11.24 1.72 -1.36
C LEU A 150 -11.81 0.54 -0.58
N MET A 151 -11.78 -0.66 -1.16
CA MET A 151 -12.20 -1.89 -0.49
C MET A 151 -11.31 -2.22 0.71
N LEU A 152 -9.99 -2.19 0.51
CA LEU A 152 -8.99 -2.54 1.52
C LEU A 152 -9.11 -1.65 2.76
N PHE A 153 -9.42 -0.37 2.60
CA PHE A 153 -9.56 0.58 3.70
C PHE A 153 -11.02 0.86 4.10
N ASN A 154 -11.98 0.15 3.47
CA ASN A 154 -13.42 0.33 3.64
C ASN A 154 -13.87 1.81 3.55
N ILE A 155 -13.43 2.49 2.50
CA ILE A 155 -13.73 3.90 2.24
C ILE A 155 -14.98 3.98 1.37
N ASP A 156 -16.00 4.72 1.81
CA ASP A 156 -17.16 5.01 0.99
C ASP A 156 -16.88 6.07 -0.10
N ASN A 157 -17.65 6.03 -1.19
CA ASN A 157 -17.46 6.94 -2.32
C ASN A 157 -17.71 8.43 -1.97
N THR A 158 -18.47 8.70 -0.91
CA THR A 158 -18.72 10.07 -0.42
C THR A 158 -17.48 10.68 0.22
N SER A 159 -16.70 9.89 0.94
CA SER A 159 -15.43 10.30 1.56
C SER A 159 -14.38 10.64 0.51
N ILE A 160 -14.41 9.96 -0.65
CA ILE A 160 -13.53 10.25 -1.78
C ILE A 160 -13.74 11.66 -2.32
N LYS A 161 -14.99 12.15 -2.39
CA LYS A 161 -15.28 13.51 -2.90
C LYS A 161 -14.68 14.61 -2.03
N ASN A 162 -14.54 14.35 -0.73
CA ASN A 162 -13.91 15.27 0.22
C ASN A 162 -12.38 15.18 0.21
N THR A 163 -11.84 14.16 -0.44
CA THR A 163 -10.40 13.96 -0.59
C THR A 163 -10.01 14.41 -2.00
N ASN A 164 -8.85 15.05 -2.19
CA ASN A 164 -8.40 15.50 -3.53
C ASN A 164 -8.05 14.33 -4.50
N LEU A 165 -8.63 13.15 -4.29
CA LEU A 165 -8.44 11.93 -5.07
C LEU A 165 -9.00 12.03 -6.50
N VAL A 166 -9.93 12.96 -6.73
CA VAL A 166 -10.54 13.25 -8.05
C VAL A 166 -9.49 13.70 -9.09
N ASN A 167 -8.33 14.18 -8.65
CA ASN A 167 -7.27 14.68 -9.52
C ASN A 167 -6.36 13.60 -10.10
N TYR A 168 -6.49 12.34 -9.66
CA TYR A 168 -5.70 11.23 -10.18
C TYR A 168 -6.51 10.51 -11.27
N SER A 169 -6.10 10.65 -12.52
CA SER A 169 -6.66 10.02 -13.72
C SER A 169 -5.68 9.13 -14.48
N SER A 170 -4.40 9.10 -14.07
CA SER A 170 -3.37 8.25 -14.68
C SER A 170 -2.41 7.64 -13.66
N PHE A 171 -1.67 6.63 -14.12
CA PHE A 171 -0.67 5.92 -13.34
C PHE A 171 0.47 6.85 -12.87
N GLN A 172 0.91 7.75 -13.76
CA GLN A 172 1.96 8.73 -13.50
C GLN A 172 1.52 9.77 -12.47
N GLN A 173 0.24 10.14 -12.45
CA GLN A 173 -0.28 11.05 -11.44
C GLN A 173 -0.30 10.41 -10.05
N LEU A 174 -0.41 9.08 -9.94
CA LEU A 174 -0.19 8.38 -8.67
C LEU A 174 1.29 8.39 -8.20
N GLY A 175 2.20 8.96 -9.00
CA GLY A 175 3.64 8.84 -8.77
C GLY A 175 4.18 7.45 -9.10
N LEU A 176 3.50 6.71 -9.98
CA LEU A 176 3.95 5.41 -10.46
C LEU A 176 4.33 5.48 -11.94
N GLU A 177 5.32 4.69 -12.34
CA GLU A 177 5.65 4.49 -13.74
C GLU A 177 5.85 3.01 -14.03
N TYR A 178 5.85 2.67 -15.32
CA TYR A 178 6.17 1.34 -15.78
C TYR A 178 7.24 1.41 -16.88
N GLU A 179 8.16 0.46 -16.83
CA GLU A 179 9.23 0.29 -17.81
C GLU A 179 9.13 -1.11 -18.40
N LYS A 180 9.29 -1.24 -19.72
CA LYS A 180 9.45 -2.56 -20.34
C LYS A 180 10.78 -3.15 -19.88
N LYS A 181 10.79 -4.44 -19.62
CA LYS A 181 12.03 -5.19 -19.38
C LYS A 181 12.70 -5.54 -20.70
#